data_AF-F6BBU1-F1
#
_entry.id   AF-F6BBU1-F1
#
_cell.length_a   1.000
_cell.length_b   1.000
_cell.length_c   1.000
_cell.angle_alpha   90.00
_cell.angle_beta   90.00
_cell.angle_gamma   90.00
#
_symmetry.space_group_name_H-M   'P 1'
#
loop_
_entity.id
_entity.type
_entity.pdbx_description
1 polymer ?
#
loop_
_entity_poly.entity_id
_entity_poly.type
_entity_poly.pdbx_seq_one_letter_code
_entity_poly.pdbx_strand_id
1 'polypeptide(L)'
;MKPTIRPELQNPEGICLIGAPKERRAAKSVRISLNFKSFGENMKASESVYKAIKKSGIDFIASVPCANLKNLLNYIYNDKEILHVPVTREEEGFGVCAGAHLAGRKTALLMQNSGLGNSINAIGSLCKVYGIPLLLIISHRGDLKEKIPAQIPMGQWTKKLLDVVGIPYYCPKTPEEAYKIIPYASEFSIKMGYPVAVLLDALYWEYDSI
;
A
#
# COMPACT_ATOMS: atom_id res chain seq x y z
N MET A 1 36.70 38.89 25.28
CA MET A 1 36.54 37.47 25.66
C MET A 1 36.47 36.64 24.39
N LYS A 2 37.53 35.87 24.09
CA LYS A 2 37.58 34.96 22.94
C LYS A 2 36.89 33.64 23.34
N PRO A 3 36.00 33.06 22.52
CA PRO A 3 35.48 31.72 22.79
C PRO A 3 36.54 30.68 22.46
N THR A 4 36.77 29.80 23.44
CA THR A 4 37.70 28.67 23.40
C THR A 4 37.24 27.62 22.39
N ILE A 5 38.05 27.37 21.36
CA ILE A 5 37.87 26.27 20.40
C ILE A 5 38.20 24.97 21.14
N ARG A 6 37.24 24.03 21.23
CA ARG A 6 37.53 22.65 21.65
C ARG A 6 38.11 21.87 20.46
N PRO A 7 39.10 21.00 20.66
CA PRO A 7 39.76 20.29 19.57
C PRO A 7 38.83 19.24 18.95
N GLU A 8 38.83 19.19 17.61
CA GLU A 8 38.22 18.14 16.81
C GLU A 8 38.93 16.80 17.10
N LEU A 9 38.18 15.82 17.57
CA LEU A 9 38.62 14.43 17.60
C LEU A 9 38.54 13.89 16.16
N GLN A 10 39.67 13.93 15.45
CA GLN A 10 39.88 13.12 14.25
C GLN A 10 40.00 11.65 14.65
N ASN A 11 39.14 10.81 14.09
CA ASN A 11 39.29 9.35 14.04
C ASN A 11 39.13 8.92 12.56
N PRO A 12 39.91 7.96 12.03
CA PRO A 12 40.28 7.89 10.61
C PRO A 12 39.32 7.09 9.70
N GLU A 13 38.02 7.02 10.01
CA GLU A 13 37.04 6.40 9.11
C GLU A 13 35.91 7.39 8.79
N GLY A 14 35.86 7.88 7.55
CA GLY A 14 34.97 8.95 7.09
C GLY A 14 33.49 8.57 7.06
N ILE A 15 32.83 8.58 8.23
CA ILE A 15 31.38 8.46 8.37
C ILE A 15 30.82 9.73 9.02
N CYS A 16 30.11 10.53 8.21
CA CYS A 16 29.33 11.66 8.70
C CYS A 16 28.07 11.14 9.41
N LEU A 17 28.07 11.16 10.76
CA LEU A 17 26.89 10.93 11.58
C LEU A 17 26.34 12.29 12.05
N ILE A 18 25.36 12.83 11.33
CA ILE A 18 24.48 13.88 11.87
C ILE A 18 23.23 13.24 12.46
N GLY A 19 22.97 13.58 13.72
CA GLY A 19 22.12 12.86 14.66
C GLY A 19 20.67 12.62 14.23
N ALA A 20 20.21 11.40 14.53
CA ALA A 20 18.80 11.07 14.70
C ALA A 20 18.56 10.67 16.17
N PRO A 21 17.37 10.94 16.74
CA PRO A 21 17.07 10.62 18.14
C PRO A 21 17.21 9.12 18.41
N LYS A 22 17.84 8.78 19.54
CA LYS A 22 17.84 7.42 20.09
C LYS A 22 16.40 6.99 20.35
N GLU A 23 16.08 5.74 19.98
CA GLU A 23 14.81 5.02 20.23
C GLU A 23 13.72 5.09 19.14
N ARG A 24 14.02 4.57 17.94
CA ARG A 24 13.05 3.72 17.22
C ARG A 24 13.77 2.47 16.74
N ARG A 25 13.38 1.30 17.26
CA ARG A 25 13.80 0.01 16.72
C ARG A 25 13.46 -0.02 15.24
N ALA A 26 14.47 -0.19 14.38
CA ALA A 26 14.27 -0.44 12.96
C ALA A 26 13.25 -1.58 12.81
N ALA A 27 12.16 -1.34 12.07
CA ALA A 27 11.26 -2.40 11.66
C ALA A 27 12.08 -3.37 10.79
N LYS A 28 12.54 -4.47 11.39
CA LYS A 28 13.21 -5.54 10.66
C LYS A 28 12.22 -6.05 9.61
N SER A 29 12.60 -5.99 8.33
CA SER A 29 11.90 -6.69 7.27
C SER A 29 11.88 -8.19 7.61
N VAL A 30 10.73 -8.68 8.09
CA VAL A 30 10.55 -10.10 8.36
C VAL A 30 10.36 -10.79 7.01
N ARG A 31 11.39 -11.48 6.51
CA ARG A 31 11.23 -12.46 5.43
C ARG A 31 10.67 -13.73 6.04
N ILE A 32 9.36 -13.96 5.85
CA ILE A 32 8.72 -15.22 6.20
C ILE A 32 8.95 -16.17 5.02
N SER A 33 9.76 -17.21 5.20
CA SER A 33 9.86 -18.33 4.26
C SER A 33 8.72 -19.30 4.54
N LEU A 34 7.68 -19.29 3.70
CA LEU A 34 6.55 -20.22 3.78
C LEU A 34 6.76 -21.36 2.76
N ASN A 35 6.62 -22.60 3.21
CA ASN A 35 6.56 -23.77 2.33
C ASN A 35 5.19 -23.84 1.64
N PHE A 36 5.18 -23.87 0.30
CA PHE A 36 3.95 -23.83 -0.51
C PHE A 36 3.50 -25.25 -0.89
N LYS A 37 2.28 -25.62 -0.53
CA LYS A 37 1.51 -26.62 -1.29
C LYS A 37 0.92 -25.93 -2.52
N SER A 38 1.21 -26.49 -3.69
CA SER A 38 0.66 -26.09 -4.99
C SER A 38 -0.87 -26.10 -4.93
N PHE A 39 -1.48 -24.95 -5.18
CA PHE A 39 -2.90 -24.84 -5.49
C PHE A 39 -3.02 -24.94 -7.02
N GLY A 40 -3.87 -25.85 -7.49
CA GLY A 40 -4.12 -26.08 -8.91
C GLY A 40 -4.77 -24.88 -9.61
N GLU A 41 -4.47 -24.78 -10.90
CA GLU A 41 -4.80 -23.71 -11.86
C GLU A 41 -4.03 -22.39 -11.65
N ASN A 42 -3.38 -21.90 -12.72
CA ASN A 42 -2.68 -20.61 -12.75
C ASN A 42 -3.69 -19.48 -12.52
N MET A 43 -3.81 -19.02 -11.27
CA MET A 43 -4.72 -17.94 -10.90
C MET A 43 -4.23 -16.62 -11.51
N LYS A 44 -5.14 -15.84 -12.12
CA LYS A 44 -4.77 -14.55 -12.70
C LYS A 44 -4.47 -13.49 -11.63
N ALA A 45 -3.71 -12.46 -12.00
CA ALA A 45 -3.33 -11.36 -11.11
C ALA A 45 -4.55 -10.64 -10.52
N SER A 46 -5.50 -10.28 -11.37
CA SER A 46 -6.73 -9.58 -10.97
C SER A 46 -7.70 -10.49 -10.24
N GLU A 47 -7.78 -11.75 -10.65
CA GLU A 47 -8.65 -12.74 -10.03
C GLU A 47 -8.21 -13.05 -8.59
N SER A 48 -6.90 -13.20 -8.37
CA SER A 48 -6.36 -13.45 -7.02
C SER A 48 -6.64 -12.30 -6.07
N VAL A 49 -6.45 -11.04 -6.51
CA VAL A 49 -6.78 -9.87 -5.69
C VAL A 49 -8.27 -9.81 -5.40
N TYR A 50 -9.13 -10.01 -6.40
CA TYR A 50 -10.59 -10.02 -6.23
C TYR A 50 -11.04 -11.09 -5.23
N LYS A 51 -10.61 -12.35 -5.42
CA LYS A 51 -10.94 -13.45 -4.52
C LYS A 51 -10.43 -13.19 -3.09
N ALA A 52 -9.29 -12.53 -2.96
CA ALA A 52 -8.73 -12.18 -1.66
C ALA A 52 -9.49 -11.06 -0.95
N ILE A 53 -9.95 -10.04 -1.70
CA ILE A 53 -10.84 -8.99 -1.21
C ILE A 53 -12.13 -9.61 -0.67
N LYS A 54 -12.75 -10.52 -1.44
CA LYS A 54 -13.96 -11.26 -1.01
C LYS A 54 -13.74 -12.06 0.25
N LYS A 55 -12.64 -12.83 0.30
CA LYS A 55 -12.25 -13.59 1.49
C LYS A 55 -12.01 -12.71 2.71
N SER A 56 -11.63 -11.46 2.51
CA SER A 56 -11.45 -10.49 3.58
C SER A 56 -12.78 -9.93 4.12
N GLY A 57 -13.92 -10.22 3.49
CA GLY A 57 -15.22 -9.65 3.85
C GLY A 57 -15.32 -8.16 3.59
N ILE A 58 -14.52 -7.63 2.65
CA ILE A 58 -14.64 -6.24 2.19
C ILE A 58 -15.90 -6.13 1.34
N ASP A 59 -16.79 -5.21 1.74
CA ASP A 59 -18.09 -5.01 1.13
C ASP A 59 -18.27 -3.59 0.57
N PHE A 60 -17.27 -2.72 0.75
CA PHE A 60 -17.27 -1.37 0.20
C PHE A 60 -15.91 -1.05 -0.43
N ILE A 61 -15.93 -0.58 -1.68
CA ILE A 61 -14.73 -0.22 -2.42
C ILE A 61 -14.86 1.18 -3.00
N ALA A 62 -13.87 2.04 -2.74
CA ALA A 62 -13.63 3.22 -3.55
C ALA A 62 -12.53 2.94 -4.57
N SER A 63 -12.59 3.55 -5.76
CA SER A 63 -11.51 3.38 -6.74
C SER A 63 -11.23 4.60 -7.60
N VAL A 64 -9.96 4.78 -7.94
CA VAL A 64 -9.53 5.62 -9.05
C VAL A 64 -9.08 4.73 -10.22
N PRO A 65 -9.65 4.89 -11.44
CA PRO A 65 -9.26 4.07 -12.57
C PRO A 65 -7.76 4.14 -12.89
N CYS A 66 -7.15 2.97 -13.08
CA CYS A 66 -5.76 2.82 -13.52
C CYS A 66 -5.70 1.68 -14.54
N ALA A 67 -4.84 1.79 -15.56
CA ALA A 67 -4.72 0.78 -16.62
C ALA A 67 -4.44 -0.63 -16.06
N ASN A 68 -3.58 -0.75 -15.06
CA ASN A 68 -3.24 -2.03 -14.42
C ASN A 68 -4.38 -2.59 -13.56
N LEU A 69 -5.32 -1.75 -13.12
CA LEU A 69 -6.46 -2.17 -12.31
C LEU A 69 -7.68 -2.55 -13.15
N LYS A 70 -7.63 -2.38 -14.48
CA LYS A 70 -8.81 -2.54 -15.37
C LYS A 70 -9.53 -3.87 -15.18
N ASN A 71 -8.80 -4.98 -15.20
CA ASN A 71 -9.40 -6.32 -15.07
C ASN A 71 -9.97 -6.55 -13.66
N LEU A 72 -9.27 -6.13 -12.61
CA LEU A 72 -9.76 -6.16 -11.23
C LEU A 72 -11.04 -5.33 -11.06
N LEU A 73 -11.08 -4.12 -11.62
CA LEU A 73 -12.26 -3.28 -11.60
C LEU A 73 -13.43 -3.93 -12.34
N ASN A 74 -13.19 -4.65 -13.44
CA ASN A 74 -14.25 -5.41 -14.10
C ASN A 74 -14.85 -6.50 -13.18
N TYR A 75 -14.04 -7.20 -12.37
CA TYR A 75 -14.60 -8.13 -11.38
C TYR A 75 -15.48 -7.41 -10.36
N ILE A 76 -15.01 -6.25 -9.87
CA ILE A 76 -15.72 -5.46 -8.86
C ILE A 76 -17.03 -4.87 -9.40
N TYR A 77 -17.02 -4.32 -10.62
CA TYR A 77 -18.22 -3.77 -11.26
C TYR A 77 -19.34 -4.82 -11.45
N ASN A 78 -18.96 -6.09 -11.62
CA ASN A 78 -19.91 -7.18 -11.83
C ASN A 78 -20.33 -7.87 -10.51
N ASP A 79 -19.77 -7.48 -9.37
CA ASP A 79 -20.09 -8.06 -8.06
C ASP A 79 -21.16 -7.23 -7.34
N LYS A 80 -22.34 -7.82 -7.15
CA LYS A 80 -23.49 -7.17 -6.50
C LYS A 80 -23.37 -7.08 -4.98
N GLU A 81 -22.44 -7.82 -4.37
CA GLU A 81 -22.23 -7.81 -2.92
C GLU A 81 -21.23 -6.72 -2.50
N ILE A 82 -20.49 -6.15 -3.44
CA ILE A 82 -19.57 -5.03 -3.20
C ILE A 82 -20.25 -3.74 -3.60
N LEU A 83 -20.42 -2.81 -2.65
CA LEU A 83 -20.78 -1.43 -2.98
C LEU A 83 -19.55 -0.71 -3.52
N HIS A 84 -19.53 -0.46 -4.82
CA HIS A 84 -18.41 0.19 -5.51
C HIS A 84 -18.69 1.66 -5.82
N VAL A 85 -17.79 2.55 -5.40
CA VAL A 85 -17.86 3.99 -5.64
C VAL A 85 -16.60 4.44 -6.40
N PRO A 86 -16.68 4.72 -7.72
CA PRO A 86 -15.59 5.38 -8.41
C PRO A 86 -15.46 6.82 -7.93
N VAL A 87 -14.23 7.26 -7.66
CA VAL A 87 -13.91 8.63 -7.23
C VAL A 87 -13.02 9.31 -8.26
N THR A 88 -13.02 10.65 -8.28
CA THR A 88 -12.27 11.41 -9.30
C THR A 88 -10.81 11.60 -8.93
N ARG A 89 -10.50 11.56 -7.63
CA ARG A 89 -9.17 11.71 -7.08
C ARG A 89 -8.93 10.76 -5.92
N GLU A 90 -7.69 10.33 -5.72
CA GLU A 90 -7.35 9.33 -4.70
C GLU A 90 -7.63 9.84 -3.28
N GLU A 91 -7.42 11.13 -3.02
CA GLU A 91 -7.69 11.75 -1.71
C GLU A 91 -9.18 11.69 -1.33
N GLU A 92 -10.10 11.75 -2.30
CA GLU A 92 -11.54 11.61 -2.08
C GLU A 92 -11.86 10.19 -1.61
N GLY A 93 -11.15 9.20 -2.17
CA GLY A 93 -11.30 7.79 -1.82
C GLY A 93 -11.09 7.53 -0.33
N PHE A 94 -10.12 8.20 0.30
CA PHE A 94 -9.91 8.10 1.75
C PHE A 94 -11.11 8.62 2.54
N GLY A 95 -11.69 9.76 2.14
CA GLY A 95 -12.88 10.33 2.78
C GLY A 95 -14.11 9.43 2.63
N VAL A 96 -14.36 8.95 1.41
CA VAL A 96 -15.49 8.05 1.10
C VAL A 96 -15.36 6.74 1.87
N CYS A 97 -14.18 6.12 1.89
CA CYS A 97 -13.94 4.91 2.67
C CYS A 97 -14.05 5.16 4.18
N ALA A 98 -13.62 6.32 4.69
CA ALA A 98 -13.79 6.65 6.10
C ALA A 98 -15.26 6.75 6.49
N GLY A 99 -16.07 7.45 5.69
CA GLY A 99 -17.52 7.54 5.91
C GLY A 99 -18.20 6.16 5.88
N ALA A 100 -17.85 5.33 4.88
CA ALA A 100 -18.37 3.97 4.80
C ALA A 100 -17.97 3.11 6.01
N HIS A 101 -16.73 3.23 6.48
CA HIS A 101 -16.27 2.53 7.67
C HIS A 101 -17.05 2.93 8.92
N LEU A 102 -17.26 4.23 9.13
CA LEU A 102 -18.06 4.75 10.24
C LEU A 102 -19.52 4.29 10.18
N ALA A 103 -20.02 3.95 8.98
CA ALA A 103 -21.32 3.32 8.78
C ALA A 103 -21.31 1.79 8.98
N GLY A 104 -20.21 1.21 9.48
CA GLY A 104 -20.08 -0.21 9.79
C GLY A 104 -19.58 -1.09 8.64
N ARG A 105 -19.10 -0.50 7.54
CA ARG A 105 -18.58 -1.25 6.38
C ARG A 105 -17.11 -1.61 6.54
N LYS A 106 -16.68 -2.65 5.80
CA LYS A 106 -15.27 -3.02 5.68
C LYS A 106 -14.76 -2.60 4.31
N THR A 107 -13.76 -1.71 4.32
CA THR A 107 -13.45 -0.88 3.17
C THR A 107 -12.11 -1.22 2.52
N ALA A 108 -12.05 -1.05 1.20
CA ALA A 108 -10.80 -0.99 0.46
C ALA A 108 -10.77 0.19 -0.52
N LEU A 109 -9.58 0.72 -0.77
CA LEU A 109 -9.32 1.74 -1.78
C LEU A 109 -8.37 1.18 -2.84
N LEU A 110 -8.83 1.19 -4.09
CA LEU A 110 -8.07 0.77 -5.26
C LEU A 110 -7.55 2.00 -5.99
N MET A 111 -6.23 2.15 -6.04
CA MET A 111 -5.61 3.36 -6.58
C MET A 111 -4.25 3.09 -7.22
N GLN A 112 -3.74 4.08 -7.96
CA GLN A 112 -2.33 4.12 -8.35
C GLN A 112 -1.50 4.76 -7.23
N ASN A 113 -0.22 4.43 -7.15
CA ASN A 113 0.71 5.03 -6.19
C ASN A 113 0.93 6.56 -6.37
N SER A 114 0.59 7.15 -7.51
CA SER A 114 0.67 8.61 -7.71
C SER A 114 -0.21 9.40 -6.75
N GLY A 115 -1.42 8.90 -6.48
CA GLY A 115 -2.33 9.54 -5.55
C GLY A 115 -1.88 9.51 -4.10
N LEU A 116 -0.92 8.65 -3.74
CA LEU A 116 -0.42 8.57 -2.37
C LEU A 116 0.18 9.91 -1.93
N GLY A 117 0.93 10.58 -2.82
CA GLY A 117 1.53 11.89 -2.52
C GLY A 117 0.49 12.97 -2.24
N ASN A 118 -0.62 12.97 -2.98
CA ASN A 118 -1.72 13.91 -2.77
C ASN A 118 -2.56 13.56 -1.53
N SER A 119 -2.53 12.31 -1.10
CA SER A 119 -3.38 11.80 -0.01
C SER A 119 -2.72 11.89 1.38
N ILE A 120 -1.48 12.37 1.49
CA ILE A 120 -0.74 12.41 2.77
C ILE A 120 -1.52 13.14 3.86
N ASN A 121 -2.12 14.28 3.53
CA ASN A 121 -2.91 15.04 4.50
C ASN A 121 -4.16 14.25 4.94
N ALA A 122 -4.91 13.65 4.00
CA ALA A 122 -6.08 12.83 4.34
C ALA A 122 -5.70 11.62 5.20
N ILE A 123 -4.59 10.95 4.90
CA ILE A 123 -4.08 9.84 5.73
C ILE A 123 -3.82 10.31 7.16
N GLY A 124 -3.10 11.43 7.32
CA GLY A 124 -2.72 11.96 8.63
C GLY A 124 -3.90 12.53 9.41
N SER A 125 -4.63 13.48 8.81
CA SER A 125 -5.67 14.26 9.50
C SER A 125 -7.00 13.52 9.64
N LEU A 126 -7.26 12.50 8.82
CA LEU A 126 -8.48 11.70 8.87
C LEU A 126 -8.19 10.26 9.34
N CYS A 127 -7.47 9.47 8.55
CA CYS A 127 -7.35 8.04 8.87
C CYS A 127 -6.58 7.77 10.16
N LYS A 128 -5.48 8.50 10.42
CA LYS A 128 -4.70 8.34 11.65
C LYS A 128 -5.37 8.98 12.87
N VAL A 129 -6.00 10.14 12.72
CA VAL A 129 -6.68 10.83 13.83
C VAL A 129 -7.88 10.02 14.33
N TYR A 130 -8.70 9.52 13.41
CA TYR A 130 -9.96 8.84 13.76
C TYR A 130 -9.85 7.32 13.82
N GLY A 131 -8.64 6.76 13.69
CA GLY A 131 -8.42 5.31 13.75
C GLY A 131 -9.20 4.57 12.67
N ILE A 132 -9.16 5.05 11.42
CA ILE A 132 -9.89 4.45 10.30
C ILE A 132 -9.04 3.31 9.69
N PRO A 133 -9.44 2.05 9.85
CA PRO A 133 -8.82 0.93 9.15
C PRO A 133 -9.24 0.94 7.68
N LEU A 134 -8.27 0.72 6.79
CA LEU A 134 -8.50 0.73 5.35
C LEU A 134 -7.49 -0.18 4.66
N LEU A 135 -7.95 -1.09 3.80
CA LEU A 135 -7.05 -1.83 2.91
C LEU A 135 -6.76 -1.00 1.66
N LEU A 136 -5.50 -0.67 1.41
CA LEU A 136 -5.07 -0.01 0.18
C LEU A 136 -4.56 -1.07 -0.80
N ILE A 137 -5.22 -1.20 -1.95
CA ILE A 137 -4.69 -1.96 -3.09
C ILE A 137 -4.09 -0.95 -4.07
N ILE A 138 -2.77 -0.90 -4.11
CA ILE A 138 -2.03 0.13 -4.85
C ILE A 138 -1.35 -0.51 -6.05
N SER A 139 -1.70 -0.08 -7.25
CA SER A 139 -0.90 -0.35 -8.43
C SER A 139 0.38 0.50 -8.37
N HIS A 140 1.53 -0.17 -8.21
CA HIS A 140 2.84 0.47 -8.10
C HIS A 140 3.41 0.72 -9.50
N ARG A 141 3.40 1.99 -9.92
CA ARG A 141 4.00 2.50 -11.17
C ARG A 141 5.31 3.23 -10.92
N GLY A 142 6.12 3.45 -11.95
CA GLY A 142 7.41 4.13 -11.79
C GLY A 142 8.58 3.23 -11.35
N ASP A 143 8.48 1.93 -11.60
CA ASP A 143 9.54 0.93 -11.36
C ASP A 143 9.84 0.15 -12.66
N LEU A 144 10.47 -1.02 -12.57
CA LEU A 144 10.76 -1.90 -13.71
C LEU A 144 9.59 -1.97 -14.71
N LYS A 145 9.94 -1.88 -16.00
CA LYS A 145 9.02 -1.84 -17.15
C LYS A 145 8.15 -0.58 -17.26
N GLU A 146 8.35 0.44 -16.42
CA GLU A 146 7.69 1.74 -16.61
C GLU A 146 8.17 2.42 -17.89
N LYS A 147 7.21 2.92 -18.67
CA LYS A 147 7.47 3.63 -19.94
C LYS A 147 7.19 5.12 -19.84
N ILE A 148 6.48 5.56 -18.81
CA ILE A 148 6.08 6.96 -18.62
C ILE A 148 7.07 7.62 -17.64
N PRO A 149 7.99 8.49 -18.11
CA PRO A 149 9.01 9.09 -17.24
C PRO A 149 8.44 9.86 -16.05
N ALA A 150 7.27 10.49 -16.23
CA ALA A 150 6.58 11.24 -15.18
C ALA A 150 6.15 10.38 -13.97
N GLN A 151 6.08 9.06 -14.12
CA GLN A 151 5.68 8.15 -13.04
C GLN A 151 6.89 7.66 -12.20
N ILE A 152 8.11 7.74 -12.75
CA ILE A 152 9.33 7.21 -12.14
C ILE A 152 9.61 7.84 -10.75
N PRO A 153 9.60 9.17 -10.58
CA PRO A 153 9.93 9.76 -9.27
C PRO A 153 9.01 9.26 -8.17
N MET A 154 7.71 9.24 -8.44
CA MET A 154 6.70 8.81 -7.49
C MET A 154 6.80 7.31 -7.17
N GLY A 155 7.14 6.48 -8.17
CA GLY A 155 7.47 5.06 -7.97
C GLY A 155 8.61 4.83 -6.99
N GLN A 156 9.70 5.59 -7.11
CA GLN A 156 10.85 5.51 -6.21
C GLN A 156 10.55 6.02 -4.80
N TRP A 157 9.61 6.97 -4.66
CA TRP A 157 9.25 7.55 -3.36
C TRP A 157 8.15 6.78 -2.62
N THR A 158 7.35 5.97 -3.32
CA THR A 158 6.14 5.34 -2.75
C THR A 158 6.39 4.64 -1.42
N LYS A 159 7.38 3.73 -1.36
CA LYS A 159 7.71 2.99 -0.13
C LYS A 159 8.19 3.91 0.99
N LYS A 160 9.04 4.89 0.65
CA LYS A 160 9.54 5.89 1.62
C LYS A 160 8.41 6.75 2.18
N LEU A 161 7.43 7.13 1.36
CA LEU A 161 6.27 7.88 1.85
C LEU A 161 5.41 7.03 2.77
N LEU A 162 5.16 5.75 2.43
CA LEU A 162 4.45 4.82 3.31
C LEU A 162 5.15 4.67 4.66
N ASP A 163 6.48 4.56 4.67
CA ASP A 163 7.28 4.54 5.90
C ASP A 163 7.12 5.84 6.71
N VAL A 164 7.19 6.99 6.05
CA VAL A 164 7.05 8.32 6.68
C VAL A 164 5.68 8.49 7.35
N VAL A 165 4.60 8.09 6.69
CA VAL A 165 3.24 8.17 7.27
C VAL A 165 2.88 6.97 8.16
N GLY A 166 3.80 6.02 8.32
CA GLY A 166 3.62 4.83 9.15
C GLY A 166 2.47 3.95 8.66
N ILE A 167 2.35 3.72 7.35
CA ILE A 167 1.45 2.73 6.77
C ILE A 167 2.28 1.46 6.48
N PRO A 168 2.02 0.33 7.17
CA PRO A 168 2.62 -0.94 6.83
C PRO A 168 2.24 -1.34 5.41
N TYR A 169 3.18 -1.91 4.67
CA TYR A 169 2.92 -2.35 3.31
C TYR A 169 3.54 -3.71 2.98
N TYR A 170 2.91 -4.43 2.06
CA TYR A 170 3.34 -5.73 1.57
C TYR A 170 3.43 -5.73 0.04
N CYS A 171 4.34 -6.50 -0.53
CA CYS A 171 4.60 -6.54 -1.98
C CYS A 171 4.59 -7.99 -2.50
N PRO A 172 3.42 -8.65 -2.59
CA PRO A 172 3.33 -9.99 -3.14
C PRO A 172 3.86 -10.03 -4.57
N LYS A 173 4.53 -11.12 -4.94
CA LYS A 173 5.16 -11.30 -6.26
C LYS A 173 4.41 -12.26 -7.15
N THR A 174 3.54 -13.08 -6.60
CA THR A 174 2.69 -14.00 -7.36
C THR A 174 1.21 -13.89 -6.95
N PRO A 175 0.27 -14.31 -7.81
CA PRO A 175 -1.15 -14.39 -7.49
C PRO A 175 -1.45 -15.18 -6.21
N GLU A 176 -0.72 -16.28 -5.97
CA GLU A 176 -0.89 -17.11 -4.77
C GLU A 176 -0.44 -16.38 -3.50
N GLU A 177 0.65 -15.60 -3.59
CA GLU A 177 1.09 -14.75 -2.48
C GLU A 177 0.07 -13.65 -2.20
N ALA A 178 -0.44 -12.98 -3.23
CA ALA A 178 -1.45 -11.93 -3.05
C ALA A 178 -2.74 -12.49 -2.43
N TYR A 179 -3.20 -13.64 -2.92
CA TYR A 179 -4.38 -14.33 -2.38
C TYR A 179 -4.25 -14.65 -0.88
N LYS A 180 -3.04 -14.94 -0.42
CA LYS A 180 -2.75 -15.20 1.00
C LYS A 180 -2.54 -13.93 1.81
N ILE A 181 -1.80 -12.95 1.29
CA ILE A 181 -1.36 -11.76 2.04
C ILE A 181 -2.52 -10.77 2.25
N ILE A 182 -3.37 -10.57 1.25
CA ILE A 182 -4.44 -9.56 1.32
C ILE A 182 -5.40 -9.78 2.51
N PRO A 183 -5.87 -11.01 2.82
CA PRO A 183 -6.68 -11.26 4.01
C PRO A 183 -5.96 -10.92 5.32
N TYR A 184 -4.68 -11.28 5.44
CA TYR A 184 -3.89 -10.91 6.61
C TYR A 184 -3.66 -9.40 6.71
N ALA A 185 -3.39 -8.73 5.60
CA ALA A 185 -3.24 -7.27 5.55
C ALA A 185 -4.55 -6.55 5.95
N SER A 186 -5.69 -7.06 5.49
CA SER A 186 -7.02 -6.56 5.84
C SER A 186 -7.35 -6.79 7.32
N GLU A 187 -7.05 -7.98 7.86
CA GLU A 187 -7.24 -8.23 9.30
C GLU A 187 -6.31 -7.35 10.14
N PHE A 188 -5.06 -7.17 9.69
CA PHE A 188 -4.09 -6.33 10.37
C PHE A 188 -4.53 -4.87 10.39
N SER A 189 -5.09 -4.33 9.28
CA SER A 189 -5.59 -2.95 9.24
C SER A 189 -6.70 -2.73 10.28
N ILE A 190 -7.64 -3.67 10.41
CA ILE A 190 -8.69 -3.65 11.43
C ILE A 190 -8.09 -3.68 12.84
N LYS A 191 -7.16 -4.61 13.12
CA LYS A 191 -6.55 -4.74 14.46
C LYS A 191 -5.77 -3.50 14.87
N MET A 192 -5.07 -2.87 13.94
CA MET A 192 -4.27 -1.68 14.22
C MET A 192 -5.07 -0.37 14.15
N GLY A 193 -6.30 -0.40 13.61
CA GLY A 193 -7.13 0.79 13.41
C GLY A 193 -6.57 1.79 12.40
N TYR A 194 -5.72 1.36 11.46
CA TYR A 194 -5.06 2.26 10.50
C TYR A 194 -4.97 1.63 9.11
N PRO A 195 -4.71 2.44 8.06
CA PRO A 195 -4.52 1.90 6.72
C PRO A 195 -3.32 0.94 6.63
N VAL A 196 -3.47 -0.10 5.80
CA VAL A 196 -2.41 -1.04 5.41
C VAL A 196 -2.40 -1.17 3.89
N ALA A 197 -1.22 -1.16 3.28
CA ALA A 197 -1.08 -1.21 1.83
C ALA A 197 -0.60 -2.56 1.29
N VAL A 198 -1.10 -2.91 0.11
CA VAL A 198 -0.58 -3.97 -0.74
C VAL A 198 -0.15 -3.33 -2.06
N LEU A 199 1.15 -3.37 -2.35
CA LEU A 199 1.76 -2.81 -3.55
C LEU A 199 1.91 -3.90 -4.61
N LEU A 200 1.33 -3.66 -5.79
CA LEU A 200 1.34 -4.59 -6.93
C LEU A 200 2.03 -3.91 -8.11
N ASP A 201 3.25 -4.35 -8.42
CA ASP A 201 4.10 -3.78 -9.48
C ASP A 201 3.76 -4.34 -10.87
N ALA A 202 4.43 -3.82 -11.90
CA ALA A 202 4.18 -4.23 -13.29
C ALA A 202 4.37 -5.74 -13.53
N LEU A 203 5.33 -6.38 -12.85
CA LEU A 203 5.60 -7.81 -13.00
C LEU A 203 4.45 -8.65 -12.44
N TYR A 204 3.86 -8.21 -11.31
CA TYR A 204 2.68 -8.86 -10.76
C TYR A 204 1.49 -8.85 -11.74
N TRP A 205 1.26 -7.74 -12.44
CA TRP A 205 0.12 -7.63 -13.36
C TRP A 205 0.28 -8.44 -14.65
N GLU A 206 1.48 -8.96 -14.95
CA GLU A 206 1.70 -9.83 -16.13
C GLU A 206 0.97 -11.17 -16.01
N TYR A 207 0.65 -11.63 -14.80
CA TYR A 207 -0.15 -12.84 -14.58
C TYR A 207 -1.61 -12.71 -15.08
N ASP A 208 -2.07 -11.54 -15.50
CA ASP A 208 -3.34 -11.41 -16.23
C ASP A 208 -3.24 -11.74 -17.73
N SER A 209 -2.03 -11.62 -18.28
CA SER A 209 -1.73 -11.81 -19.71
C SER A 209 -1.32 -13.23 -20.07
N ILE A 210 -1.13 -14.09 -19.06
CA ILE A 210 -0.88 -15.53 -19.17
C ILE A 210 -2.24 -16.25 -19.25
#